data_AF-A0A0D7BDR0-F1
#
_entry.id   AF-A0A0D7BDR0-F1
#
_cell.length_a   1.000
_cell.length_b   1.000
_cell.length_c   1.000
_cell.angle_alpha   90.00
_cell.angle_beta   90.00
_cell.angle_gamma   90.00
#
_symmetry.space_group_name_H-M   'P 1'
#
loop_
_entity.id
_entity.type
_entity.pdbx_description
1 polymer ?
#
loop_
_entity_poly.entity_id
_entity_poly.type
_entity_poly.pdbx_seq_one_letter_code
_entity_poly.pdbx_strand_id
1 'polypeptide(L)'
;MKFAVAASLAILTPVFAKHGMVQKRGHAQLADAIQAREEQSTDICSAAVASLGQYTVYEPACVNLIYNCLDAVNSTEAIWSQASCVAAATCDGTRNLYQLAQCQNSAISTTNASYLDYGIYANITGECAYAEGGCSMTQQNFVDFFYATLSSIESPEWPSDANSVVTNYWDVIKEWVAVEGDDIPYMNFADFLLYSDSYAEDVEEDGSCEEGA
;
A
#
# COMPACT_ATOMS: atom_id res chain seq x y z
N MET A 1 -48.89 49.75 -3.50
CA MET A 1 -48.35 48.38 -3.59
C MET A 1 -46.83 48.47 -3.66
N LYS A 2 -46.13 48.08 -2.58
CA LYS A 2 -44.66 47.96 -2.53
C LYS A 2 -44.37 46.62 -1.84
N PHE A 3 -43.73 45.71 -2.57
CA PHE A 3 -43.33 44.40 -2.11
C PHE A 3 -42.07 44.51 -1.24
N ALA A 4 -42.08 43.85 -0.09
CA ALA A 4 -40.90 43.60 0.72
C ALA A 4 -40.21 42.32 0.22
N VAL A 5 -38.91 42.39 -0.06
CA VAL A 5 -38.06 41.23 -0.35
C VAL A 5 -37.29 40.91 0.92
N ALA A 6 -37.56 39.75 1.52
CA ALA A 6 -36.78 39.19 2.62
C ALA A 6 -35.55 38.48 2.03
N ALA A 7 -34.35 38.92 2.43
CA ALA A 7 -33.10 38.21 2.15
C ALA A 7 -32.85 37.20 3.28
N SER A 8 -33.01 35.90 2.99
CA SER A 8 -32.55 34.82 3.86
C SER A 8 -31.04 34.67 3.74
N LEU A 9 -30.33 34.96 4.82
CA LEU A 9 -28.90 34.71 4.96
C LEU A 9 -28.73 33.25 5.45
N ALA A 10 -28.34 32.35 4.56
CA ALA A 10 -28.00 30.97 4.93
C ALA A 10 -26.59 30.94 5.54
N ILE A 11 -26.49 30.48 6.79
CA ILE A 11 -25.24 30.24 7.50
C ILE A 11 -24.62 28.95 6.96
N LEU A 12 -23.52 29.06 6.22
CA LEU A 12 -22.63 27.95 5.89
C LEU A 12 -21.78 27.63 7.13
N THR A 13 -22.08 26.53 7.82
CA THR A 13 -21.14 25.93 8.79
C THR A 13 -20.11 25.07 8.05
N PRO A 14 -18.81 25.14 8.39
CA PRO A 14 -17.79 24.29 7.76
C PRO A 14 -17.87 22.85 8.29
N VAL A 15 -18.09 21.88 7.40
CA VAL A 15 -18.14 20.43 7.67
C VAL A 15 -16.74 19.78 7.56
N PHE A 16 -15.68 20.55 7.36
CA PHE A 16 -14.35 20.02 6.99
C PHE A 16 -13.45 19.54 8.14
N ALA A 17 -13.82 19.71 9.41
CA ALA A 17 -12.94 19.33 10.53
C ALA A 17 -13.20 17.94 11.13
N LYS A 18 -14.30 17.26 10.77
CA LYS A 18 -14.76 16.06 11.49
C LYS A 18 -14.27 14.74 10.89
N HIS A 19 -13.88 14.70 9.61
CA HIS A 19 -13.44 13.47 8.93
C HIS A 19 -11.98 13.11 9.21
N GLY A 20 -11.05 14.07 9.18
CA GLY A 20 -9.63 13.81 9.46
C GLY A 20 -9.32 13.32 10.90
N MET A 21 -10.22 13.56 11.86
CA MET A 21 -10.08 13.03 13.24
C MET A 21 -10.58 11.59 13.38
N VAL A 22 -11.46 11.12 12.48
CA VAL A 22 -11.97 9.73 12.48
C VAL A 22 -10.94 8.80 11.84
N GLN A 23 -10.30 9.22 10.75
CA GLN A 23 -9.24 8.46 10.06
C GLN A 23 -8.02 8.21 10.96
N LYS A 24 -7.53 9.26 11.65
CA LYS A 24 -6.41 9.14 12.60
C LYS A 24 -6.72 8.23 13.80
N ARG A 25 -7.99 8.15 14.24
CA ARG A 25 -8.40 7.19 15.27
C ARG A 25 -8.44 5.77 14.73
N GLY A 26 -8.91 5.56 13.50
CA GLY A 26 -8.92 4.25 12.85
C GLY A 26 -7.52 3.66 12.69
N HIS A 27 -6.56 4.44 12.20
CA HIS A 27 -5.16 3.99 12.06
C HIS A 27 -4.50 3.70 13.41
N ALA A 28 -4.75 4.53 14.44
CA ALA A 28 -4.23 4.27 15.79
C ALA A 28 -4.87 3.01 16.40
N GLN A 29 -6.16 2.79 16.20
CA GLN A 29 -6.85 1.57 16.67
C GLN A 29 -6.41 0.31 15.92
N LEU A 30 -6.05 0.44 14.64
CA LEU A 30 -5.47 -0.65 13.86
C LEU A 30 -4.03 -0.94 14.30
N ALA A 31 -3.21 0.09 14.51
CA ALA A 31 -1.87 -0.06 15.09
C ALA A 31 -1.94 -0.71 16.48
N ASP A 32 -2.87 -0.27 17.34
CA ASP A 32 -3.11 -0.87 18.65
C ASP A 32 -3.63 -2.31 18.54
N ALA A 33 -4.46 -2.64 17.54
CA ALA A 33 -4.97 -4.00 17.32
C ALA A 33 -3.88 -4.95 16.79
N ILE A 34 -2.99 -4.44 15.95
CA ILE A 34 -1.79 -5.13 15.47
C ILE A 34 -0.83 -5.36 16.63
N GLN A 35 -0.57 -4.33 17.44
CA GLN A 35 0.27 -4.41 18.65
C GLN A 35 -0.33 -5.31 19.74
N ALA A 36 -1.66 -5.32 19.91
CA ALA A 36 -2.33 -6.24 20.83
C ALA A 36 -2.29 -7.70 20.34
N ARG A 37 -2.17 -7.92 19.02
CA ARG A 37 -1.89 -9.25 18.46
C ARG A 37 -0.42 -9.61 18.57
N GLU A 38 0.50 -8.64 18.61
CA GLU A 38 1.93 -8.84 18.91
C GLU A 38 2.13 -9.50 20.28
N GLU A 39 1.36 -9.09 21.30
CA GLU A 39 1.39 -9.72 22.63
C GLU A 39 0.86 -11.17 22.65
N GLN A 40 0.22 -11.62 21.57
CA GLN A 40 -0.41 -12.94 21.46
C GLN A 40 0.11 -13.79 20.29
N SER A 41 1.04 -13.28 19.47
CA SER A 41 1.42 -13.90 18.19
C SER A 41 2.83 -14.48 18.18
N THR A 42 2.99 -15.50 17.34
CA THR A 42 4.24 -16.06 16.86
C THR A 42 5.22 -14.98 16.38
N ASP A 43 6.51 -15.17 16.66
CA ASP A 43 7.69 -14.35 16.29
C ASP A 43 7.59 -13.57 14.95
N ILE A 44 6.93 -14.18 13.95
CA ILE A 44 6.72 -13.61 12.61
C ILE A 44 5.89 -12.33 12.60
N CYS A 45 4.81 -12.22 13.39
CA CYS A 45 3.97 -11.03 13.37
C CYS A 45 4.66 -9.82 14.00
N SER A 46 5.38 -10.03 15.11
CA SER A 46 6.15 -8.97 15.76
C SER A 46 7.27 -8.47 14.85
N ALA A 47 7.98 -9.39 14.18
CA ALA A 47 8.98 -9.03 13.20
C ALA A 47 8.39 -8.20 12.04
N ALA A 48 7.25 -8.63 11.47
CA ALA A 48 6.62 -7.94 10.35
C ALA A 48 6.11 -6.53 10.71
N VAL A 49 5.70 -6.33 11.96
CA VAL A 49 5.30 -5.02 12.49
C VAL A 49 6.52 -4.12 12.70
N ALA A 50 7.64 -4.68 13.16
CA ALA A 50 8.87 -3.94 13.39
C ALA A 50 9.48 -3.39 12.08
N SER A 51 9.26 -4.08 10.96
CA SER A 51 9.72 -3.70 9.61
C SER A 51 8.72 -2.86 8.81
N LEU A 52 7.63 -2.36 9.41
CA LEU A 52 6.60 -1.61 8.69
C LEU A 52 7.14 -0.43 7.88
N GLY A 53 6.89 -0.45 6.57
CA GLY A 53 7.33 0.57 5.63
C GLY A 53 8.84 0.60 5.42
N GLN A 54 9.56 -0.42 5.89
CA GLN A 54 10.98 -0.63 5.63
C GLN A 54 11.10 -1.64 4.49
N TYR A 55 11.53 -1.16 3.33
CA TYR A 55 11.83 -2.02 2.18
C TYR A 55 13.23 -1.72 1.64
N THR A 56 13.36 -0.77 0.72
CA THR A 56 14.67 -0.21 0.33
C THR A 56 15.06 0.99 1.20
N VAL A 57 14.06 1.71 1.68
CA VAL A 57 14.15 2.86 2.59
C VAL A 57 12.88 2.91 3.42
N TYR A 58 12.98 3.43 4.64
CA TYR A 58 11.79 3.73 5.43
C TYR A 58 10.98 4.87 4.81
N GLU A 59 9.70 4.62 4.51
CA GLU A 59 8.79 5.61 3.94
C GLU A 59 7.46 5.70 4.72
N PRO A 60 7.18 6.81 5.43
CA PRO A 60 5.92 7.01 6.14
C PRO A 60 4.67 6.92 5.25
N ALA A 61 4.77 7.32 3.99
CA ALA A 61 3.66 7.15 3.05
C ALA A 61 3.30 5.67 2.85
N CYS A 62 4.31 4.78 2.85
CA CYS A 62 4.10 3.34 2.75
C CYS A 62 3.33 2.79 3.95
N VAL A 63 3.68 3.24 5.17
CA VAL A 63 2.97 2.84 6.39
C VAL A 63 1.47 3.17 6.33
N ASN A 64 1.10 4.31 5.74
CA ASN A 64 -0.32 4.65 5.55
C ASN A 64 -1.04 3.73 4.57
N LEU A 65 -0.36 3.33 3.48
CA LEU A 65 -0.90 2.33 2.53
C LEU A 65 -1.09 0.97 3.20
N ILE A 66 -0.11 0.53 3.99
CA ILE A 66 -0.17 -0.74 4.73
C ILE A 66 -1.35 -0.73 5.71
N TYR A 67 -1.51 0.31 6.54
CA TYR A 67 -2.64 0.37 7.46
C TYR A 67 -3.99 0.36 6.74
N ASN A 68 -4.12 1.11 5.65
CA ASN A 68 -5.36 1.06 4.87
C ASN A 68 -5.61 -0.34 4.28
N CYS A 69 -4.56 -1.02 3.80
CA CYS A 69 -4.65 -2.40 3.32
C CYS A 69 -5.14 -3.35 4.43
N LEU A 70 -4.51 -3.29 5.61
CA LEU A 70 -4.83 -4.18 6.73
C LEU A 70 -6.28 -3.98 7.22
N ASP A 71 -6.78 -2.76 7.25
CA ASP A 71 -8.21 -2.51 7.53
C ASP A 71 -9.12 -3.18 6.49
N ALA A 72 -8.79 -3.06 5.20
CA ALA A 72 -9.59 -3.64 4.12
C ALA A 72 -9.63 -5.17 4.18
N VAL A 73 -8.47 -5.83 4.35
CA VAL A 73 -8.36 -7.30 4.35
C VAL A 73 -8.91 -7.96 5.62
N ASN A 74 -9.28 -7.18 6.64
CA ASN A 74 -10.03 -7.71 7.78
C ASN A 74 -11.38 -8.33 7.38
N SER A 75 -11.91 -7.98 6.20
CA SER A 75 -13.19 -8.46 5.68
C SER A 75 -13.11 -9.27 4.39
N THR A 76 -11.91 -9.50 3.84
CA THR A 76 -11.71 -10.20 2.57
C THR A 76 -10.40 -10.97 2.55
N GLU A 77 -10.38 -12.10 1.84
CA GLU A 77 -9.16 -12.86 1.54
C GLU A 77 -8.50 -12.39 0.23
N ALA A 78 -9.20 -11.58 -0.57
CA ALA A 78 -8.73 -11.08 -1.87
C ALA A 78 -7.84 -9.85 -1.69
N ILE A 79 -6.64 -10.03 -1.12
CA ILE A 79 -5.70 -8.94 -0.84
C ILE A 79 -5.40 -8.06 -2.08
N TRP A 80 -5.26 -8.68 -3.25
CA TRP A 80 -4.97 -7.97 -4.50
C TRP A 80 -6.19 -7.34 -5.20
N SER A 81 -7.35 -7.35 -4.54
CA SER A 81 -8.51 -6.55 -4.94
C SER A 81 -8.49 -5.13 -4.34
N GLN A 82 -7.51 -4.82 -3.48
CA GLN A 82 -7.40 -3.55 -2.80
C GLN A 82 -6.21 -2.75 -3.34
N ALA A 83 -6.47 -1.55 -3.86
CA ALA A 83 -5.43 -0.67 -4.41
C ALA A 83 -4.34 -0.36 -3.38
N SER A 84 -4.72 -0.11 -2.12
CA SER A 84 -3.79 0.13 -1.02
C SER A 84 -2.90 -1.07 -0.73
N CYS A 85 -3.40 -2.30 -0.83
CA CYS A 85 -2.57 -3.50 -0.69
C CYS A 85 -1.58 -3.66 -1.85
N VAL A 86 -2.03 -3.43 -3.09
CA VAL A 86 -1.15 -3.49 -4.25
C VAL A 86 -0.04 -2.45 -4.15
N ALA A 87 -0.36 -1.20 -3.78
CA ALA A 87 0.65 -0.16 -3.58
C ALA A 87 1.57 -0.45 -2.38
N ALA A 88 1.01 -0.90 -1.25
CA ALA A 88 1.77 -1.26 -0.05
C ALA A 88 2.79 -2.36 -0.34
N ALA A 89 2.41 -3.40 -1.09
CA ALA A 89 3.31 -4.51 -1.42
C ALA A 89 4.56 -4.07 -2.18
N THR A 90 4.47 -2.97 -2.94
CA THR A 90 5.60 -2.44 -3.71
C THR A 90 6.57 -1.61 -2.88
N CYS A 91 6.13 -1.10 -1.72
CA CYS A 91 6.94 -0.26 -0.84
C CYS A 91 7.30 -0.89 0.51
N ASP A 92 6.67 -2.02 0.85
CA ASP A 92 6.92 -2.81 2.06
C ASP A 92 7.52 -4.20 1.74
N GLY A 93 7.49 -4.58 0.45
CA GLY A 93 7.75 -5.94 0.00
C GLY A 93 6.51 -6.84 0.11
N THR A 94 6.41 -7.82 -0.80
CA THR A 94 5.26 -8.73 -0.85
C THR A 94 5.21 -9.67 0.35
N ARG A 95 6.37 -10.15 0.83
CA ARG A 95 6.46 -11.05 1.98
C ARG A 95 5.95 -10.37 3.26
N ASN A 96 6.44 -9.17 3.55
CA ASN A 96 6.09 -8.46 4.77
C ASN A 96 4.59 -8.14 4.80
N LEU A 97 4.06 -7.63 3.67
CA LEU A 97 2.63 -7.35 3.57
C LEU A 97 1.77 -8.60 3.75
N TYR A 98 2.15 -9.75 3.17
CA TYR A 98 1.42 -11.00 3.41
C TYR A 98 1.43 -11.42 4.87
N GLN A 99 2.58 -11.34 5.55
CA GLN A 99 2.69 -11.67 6.97
C GLN A 99 1.76 -10.77 7.79
N LEU A 100 1.84 -9.45 7.59
CA LEU A 100 0.96 -8.49 8.25
C LEU A 100 -0.53 -8.77 7.98
N ALA A 101 -0.87 -9.05 6.72
CA ALA A 101 -2.24 -9.37 6.33
C ALA A 101 -2.72 -10.67 7.00
N GLN A 102 -1.88 -11.68 7.14
CA GLN A 102 -2.19 -12.92 7.86
C GLN A 102 -2.33 -12.71 9.37
N CYS A 103 -1.51 -11.83 9.95
CA CYS A 103 -1.64 -11.42 11.35
C CYS A 103 -2.99 -10.74 11.60
N GLN A 104 -3.50 -9.97 10.62
CA GLN A 104 -4.81 -9.34 10.69
C GLN A 104 -5.95 -10.34 10.43
N ASN A 105 -5.85 -11.12 9.35
CA ASN A 105 -6.82 -12.09 8.89
C ASN A 105 -6.13 -13.42 8.52
N SER A 106 -6.24 -14.40 9.42
CA SER A 106 -5.61 -15.71 9.26
C SER A 106 -6.17 -16.55 8.10
N ALA A 107 -7.25 -16.12 7.45
CA ALA A 107 -7.79 -16.78 6.27
C ALA A 107 -7.01 -16.43 4.98
N ILE A 108 -6.18 -15.39 5.01
CA ILE A 108 -5.35 -15.01 3.86
C ILE A 108 -4.31 -16.10 3.59
N SER A 109 -4.37 -16.65 2.38
CA SER A 109 -3.47 -17.71 1.93
C SER A 109 -2.42 -17.15 0.98
N THR A 110 -1.15 -17.44 1.24
CA THR A 110 -0.04 -17.16 0.31
C THR A 110 0.03 -18.19 -0.83
N THR A 111 -0.56 -19.37 -0.66
CA THR A 111 -0.53 -20.45 -1.66
C THR A 111 -1.71 -20.41 -2.63
N ASN A 112 -2.84 -19.86 -2.19
CA ASN A 112 -4.07 -19.75 -2.99
C ASN A 112 -4.51 -18.29 -3.21
N ALA A 113 -3.60 -17.33 -3.07
CA ALA A 113 -3.91 -15.92 -3.32
C ALA A 113 -4.45 -15.76 -4.75
N SER A 114 -5.51 -14.97 -4.89
CA SER A 114 -6.04 -14.61 -6.20
C SER A 114 -5.00 -13.81 -7.00
N TYR A 115 -5.07 -13.81 -8.33
CA TYR A 115 -4.29 -12.83 -9.10
C TYR A 115 -4.75 -11.39 -8.81
N LEU A 116 -3.93 -10.43 -9.21
CA LEU A 116 -4.28 -9.01 -9.23
C LEU A 116 -5.66 -8.81 -9.86
N ASP A 117 -6.54 -8.07 -9.18
CA ASP A 117 -7.83 -7.76 -9.76
C ASP A 117 -7.66 -6.93 -11.05
N TYR A 118 -8.30 -7.38 -12.13
CA TYR A 118 -8.17 -6.73 -13.44
C TYR A 118 -8.72 -5.29 -13.43
N GLY A 119 -9.69 -4.98 -12.58
CA GLY A 119 -10.17 -3.62 -12.38
C GLY A 119 -9.13 -2.71 -11.73
N ILE A 120 -8.34 -3.24 -10.78
CA ILE A 120 -7.19 -2.51 -10.24
C ILE A 120 -6.16 -2.26 -11.34
N TYR A 121 -5.79 -3.27 -12.13
CA TYR A 121 -4.84 -3.07 -13.22
C TYR A 121 -5.36 -2.08 -14.29
N ALA A 122 -6.64 -2.16 -14.64
CA ALA A 122 -7.25 -1.22 -15.56
C ALA A 122 -7.30 0.22 -15.02
N ASN A 123 -7.38 0.41 -13.71
CA ASN A 123 -7.25 1.75 -13.12
C ASN A 123 -5.83 2.31 -13.24
N ILE A 124 -4.82 1.44 -13.39
CA ILE A 124 -3.41 1.84 -13.58
C ILE A 124 -3.14 2.20 -15.04
N THR A 125 -3.54 1.32 -15.97
CA THR A 125 -3.16 1.44 -17.39
C THR A 125 -4.26 2.04 -18.27
N GLY A 126 -5.47 2.19 -17.75
CA GLY A 126 -6.64 2.70 -18.46
C GLY A 126 -7.40 1.62 -19.25
N GLU A 127 -8.32 2.05 -20.12
CA GLU A 127 -9.21 1.15 -20.86
C GLU A 127 -8.47 0.17 -21.78
N CYS A 128 -7.21 0.45 -22.15
CA CYS A 128 -6.41 -0.46 -22.97
C CYS A 128 -6.09 -1.79 -22.27
N ALA A 129 -6.27 -1.88 -20.94
CA ALA A 129 -6.17 -3.14 -20.21
C ALA A 129 -7.13 -4.22 -20.72
N TYR A 130 -8.27 -3.81 -21.31
CA TYR A 130 -9.29 -4.72 -21.82
C TYR A 130 -9.12 -5.07 -23.31
N ALA A 131 -8.13 -4.50 -23.99
CA ALA A 131 -7.85 -4.82 -25.39
C ALA A 131 -7.23 -6.23 -25.53
N GLU A 132 -7.35 -6.85 -26.71
CA GLU A 132 -6.66 -8.10 -27.00
C GLU A 132 -5.13 -7.90 -26.90
N GLY A 133 -4.50 -8.66 -26.00
CA GLY A 133 -3.08 -8.49 -25.65
C GLY A 133 -2.80 -7.49 -24.52
N GLY A 134 -3.79 -6.69 -24.10
CA GLY A 134 -3.67 -5.68 -23.06
C GLY A 134 -2.64 -4.58 -23.36
N CYS A 135 -2.53 -3.59 -22.48
CA CYS A 135 -1.41 -2.67 -22.47
C CYS A 135 -0.54 -2.92 -21.24
N SER A 136 0.76 -2.75 -21.42
CA SER A 136 1.73 -2.81 -20.33
C SER A 136 1.65 -1.54 -19.47
N MET A 137 1.95 -1.69 -18.19
CA MET A 137 2.09 -0.60 -17.25
C MET A 137 3.40 0.12 -17.51
N THR A 138 3.34 1.43 -17.75
CA THR A 138 4.53 2.28 -17.84
C THR A 138 4.98 2.74 -16.45
N GLN A 139 6.21 3.26 -16.33
CA GLN A 139 6.69 3.88 -15.09
C GLN A 139 5.76 4.99 -14.59
N GLN A 140 5.27 5.84 -15.50
CA GLN A 140 4.37 6.93 -15.12
C GLN A 140 3.03 6.40 -14.63
N ASN A 141 2.50 5.33 -15.23
CA ASN A 141 1.27 4.70 -14.73
C ASN A 141 1.43 4.22 -13.29
N PHE A 142 2.58 3.62 -12.96
CA PHE A 142 2.87 3.16 -11.60
C PHE A 142 2.98 4.34 -10.61
N VAL A 143 3.72 5.39 -10.97
CA VAL A 143 3.83 6.60 -10.13
C VAL A 143 2.45 7.22 -9.90
N ASP A 144 1.66 7.40 -10.96
CA ASP A 144 0.31 7.96 -10.88
C ASP A 144 -0.59 7.09 -10.00
N PHE A 145 -0.52 5.77 -10.15
CA PHE A 145 -1.25 4.82 -9.31
C PHE A 145 -0.87 4.94 -7.83
N PHE A 146 0.43 5.01 -7.51
CA PHE A 146 0.89 5.11 -6.13
C PHE A 146 0.39 6.40 -5.46
N TYR A 147 0.56 7.55 -6.13
CA TYR A 147 0.09 8.84 -5.62
C TYR A 147 -1.45 8.95 -5.61
N ALA A 148 -2.15 8.39 -6.60
CA ALA A 148 -3.61 8.34 -6.60
C ALA A 148 -4.15 7.49 -5.44
N THR A 149 -3.48 6.37 -5.13
CA THR A 149 -3.84 5.51 -4.01
C THR A 149 -3.66 6.26 -2.68
N LEU A 150 -2.51 6.90 -2.47
CA LEU A 150 -2.27 7.78 -1.31
C LEU A 150 -3.33 8.88 -1.19
N SER A 151 -3.70 9.51 -2.31
CA SER A 151 -4.76 10.51 -2.32
C SER A 151 -6.12 9.93 -1.94
N SER A 152 -6.43 8.73 -2.42
CA SER A 152 -7.73 8.08 -2.18
C SER A 152 -7.90 7.68 -0.70
N ILE A 153 -6.79 7.37 -0.03
CA ILE A 153 -6.77 7.06 1.41
C ILE A 153 -6.51 8.31 2.27
N GLU A 154 -6.58 9.50 1.68
CA GLU A 154 -6.34 10.80 2.34
C GLU A 154 -5.04 10.80 3.17
N SER A 155 -3.95 10.25 2.61
CA SER A 155 -2.68 10.10 3.33
C SER A 155 -2.14 11.46 3.79
N PRO A 156 -1.71 11.60 5.07
CA PRO A 156 -1.05 12.79 5.55
C PRO A 156 0.41 12.87 5.11
N GLU A 157 1.02 11.73 4.80
CA GLU A 157 2.42 11.62 4.39
C GLU A 157 2.54 11.24 2.92
N TRP A 158 3.59 11.73 2.28
CA TRP A 158 3.83 11.56 0.86
C TRP A 158 5.33 11.32 0.63
N PRO A 159 5.71 10.50 -0.37
CA PRO A 159 7.11 10.41 -0.76
C PRO A 159 7.66 11.78 -1.14
N SER A 160 8.96 11.99 -0.92
CA SER A 160 9.62 13.29 -1.17
C SER A 160 9.37 13.82 -2.58
N ASP A 161 9.36 12.91 -3.55
CA ASP A 161 9.16 13.16 -4.96
C ASP A 161 8.93 11.84 -5.73
N ALA A 162 8.53 11.97 -6.99
CA ALA A 162 8.29 10.82 -7.87
C ALA A 162 9.55 9.99 -8.12
N ASN A 163 10.75 10.59 -8.07
CA ASN A 163 11.98 9.84 -8.29
C ASN A 163 12.24 8.87 -7.13
N SER A 164 11.86 9.22 -5.90
CA SER A 164 11.88 8.26 -4.78
C SER A 164 11.01 7.03 -5.06
N VAL A 165 9.77 7.23 -5.53
CA VAL A 165 8.85 6.12 -5.89
C VAL A 165 9.43 5.26 -7.01
N VAL A 166 10.09 5.88 -7.99
CA VAL A 166 10.72 5.17 -9.10
C VAL A 166 11.90 4.33 -8.61
N THR A 167 12.89 4.95 -7.98
CA THR A 167 14.14 4.28 -7.59
C THR A 167 13.92 3.23 -6.52
N ASN A 168 13.01 3.46 -5.58
CA ASN A 168 12.81 2.57 -4.45
C ASN A 168 11.84 1.42 -4.73
N TYR A 169 10.88 1.60 -5.65
CA TYR A 169 9.79 0.63 -5.84
C TYR A 169 9.68 0.14 -7.28
N TRP A 170 9.56 1.06 -8.25
CA TRP A 170 9.42 0.70 -9.66
C TRP A 170 10.62 -0.08 -10.19
N ASP A 171 11.83 0.41 -9.91
CA ASP A 171 13.06 -0.21 -10.40
C ASP A 171 13.25 -1.62 -9.82
N VAL A 172 12.82 -1.84 -8.58
CA VAL A 172 12.84 -3.16 -7.93
C VAL A 172 11.88 -4.13 -8.62
N ILE A 173 10.67 -3.68 -8.94
CA ILE A 173 9.71 -4.50 -9.72
C ILE A 173 10.31 -4.81 -11.09
N LYS A 174 10.86 -3.82 -11.81
CA LYS A 174 11.48 -4.03 -13.13
C LYS A 174 12.61 -5.05 -13.09
N GLU A 175 13.49 -4.93 -12.09
CA GLU A 175 14.60 -5.86 -11.90
C GLU A 175 14.08 -7.28 -11.68
N TRP A 176 13.06 -7.45 -10.84
CA TRP A 176 12.47 -8.76 -10.56
C TRP A 176 11.78 -9.38 -11.78
N VAL A 177 10.96 -8.61 -12.50
CA VAL A 177 10.19 -9.13 -13.64
C VAL A 177 11.05 -9.42 -14.88
N ALA A 178 12.24 -8.82 -14.96
CA ALA A 178 13.25 -9.05 -16.01
C ALA A 178 12.70 -8.98 -17.45
N VAL A 179 11.81 -8.03 -17.73
CA VAL A 179 11.21 -7.84 -19.06
C VAL A 179 12.15 -7.07 -20.00
N GLU A 180 12.06 -7.36 -21.31
CA GLU A 180 12.71 -6.55 -22.34
C GLU A 180 11.94 -5.23 -22.53
N GLY A 181 12.55 -4.11 -22.15
CA GLY A 181 11.96 -2.77 -22.30
C GLY A 181 11.70 -2.07 -20.96
N ASP A 182 10.90 -1.02 -21.02
CA ASP A 182 10.59 -0.18 -19.85
C ASP A 182 9.17 -0.37 -19.32
N ASP A 183 8.33 -1.20 -19.96
CA ASP A 183 6.93 -1.37 -19.55
C ASP A 183 6.68 -2.78 -19.02
N ILE A 184 5.84 -2.90 -17.99
CA ILE A 184 5.56 -4.15 -17.27
C ILE A 184 4.18 -4.70 -17.67
N PRO A 185 4.10 -5.84 -18.37
CA PRO A 185 2.82 -6.48 -18.69
C PRO A 185 2.06 -6.93 -17.43
N TYR A 186 0.73 -7.05 -17.55
CA TYR A 186 -0.15 -7.49 -16.46
C TYR A 186 0.35 -8.76 -15.77
N MET A 187 0.66 -9.82 -16.55
CA MET A 187 1.05 -11.11 -16.00
C MET A 187 2.33 -10.99 -15.17
N ASN A 188 3.32 -10.24 -15.66
CA ASN A 188 4.57 -10.03 -14.92
C ASN A 188 4.35 -9.28 -13.60
N PHE A 189 3.52 -8.23 -13.60
CA PHE A 189 3.23 -7.50 -12.37
C PHE A 189 2.41 -8.34 -11.38
N ALA A 190 1.43 -9.10 -11.87
CA ALA A 190 0.64 -9.98 -11.03
C ALA A 190 1.49 -11.13 -10.44
N ASP A 191 2.43 -11.68 -11.23
CA ASP A 191 3.40 -12.66 -10.76
C ASP A 191 4.36 -12.07 -9.73
N PHE A 192 4.81 -10.82 -9.90
CA PHE A 192 5.61 -10.13 -8.88
C PHE A 192 4.87 -10.08 -7.53
N LEU A 193 3.59 -9.71 -7.52
CA LEU A 193 2.78 -9.64 -6.29
C LEU A 193 2.61 -11.00 -5.60
N LEU A 194 2.53 -12.08 -6.40
CA LEU A 194 2.35 -13.43 -5.88
C LEU A 194 3.64 -14.11 -5.45
N TYR A 195 4.73 -13.89 -6.18
CA TYR A 195 5.90 -14.76 -6.13
C TYR A 195 7.21 -14.06 -5.86
N SER A 196 7.25 -12.71 -5.82
CA SER A 196 8.53 -12.03 -5.60
C SER A 196 9.14 -12.33 -4.24
N ASP A 197 8.28 -12.61 -3.26
CA ASP A 197 8.69 -12.92 -1.88
C ASP A 197 9.67 -11.87 -1.33
N SER A 198 9.44 -10.62 -1.74
CA SER A 198 10.30 -9.48 -1.50
C SER A 198 10.09 -8.95 -0.08
N TYR A 199 11.18 -8.57 0.56
CA TYR A 199 11.24 -8.05 1.92
C TYR A 199 12.43 -7.09 2.01
N ALA A 200 12.48 -6.26 3.06
CA ALA A 200 13.72 -5.59 3.40
C ALA A 200 14.76 -6.68 3.67
N GLU A 201 15.76 -6.81 2.80
CA GLU A 201 16.94 -7.59 3.16
C GLU A 201 17.51 -6.95 4.41
N ASP A 202 17.77 -7.77 5.44
CA ASP A 202 18.40 -7.31 6.67
C ASP A 202 19.60 -6.45 6.25
N VAL A 203 19.52 -5.14 6.50
CA VAL A 203 20.72 -4.33 6.51
C VAL A 203 21.55 -4.98 7.59
N GLU A 204 22.59 -5.73 7.21
CA GLU A 204 23.56 -6.27 8.16
C GLU A 204 23.98 -5.09 9.02
N GLU A 205 23.44 -5.04 10.22
CA GLU A 205 23.97 -4.25 11.30
C GLU A 205 25.31 -4.92 11.58
N ASP A 206 26.38 -4.43 10.95
CA ASP A 206 27.76 -4.70 11.36
C ASP A 206 28.02 -4.02 12.72
N GLY A 207 27.14 -4.33 13.67
CA GLY A 207 27.27 -4.16 15.10
C GLY A 207 28.42 -5.03 15.59
N SER A 208 29.63 -4.59 15.26
CA SER A 208 30.86 -5.00 15.91
C SER A 208 30.84 -4.51 17.36
N CYS A 209 30.15 -5.25 18.22
CA CYS A 209 30.48 -5.30 19.64
C CYS A 209 31.65 -6.29 19.79
N GLU A 210 32.89 -5.81 19.67
CA GLU A 210 34.03 -6.58 20.12
C GLU A 210 33.94 -6.74 21.65
N GLU A 211 33.50 -7.91 22.11
CA GLU A 211 33.86 -8.42 23.44
C GLU A 211 35.36 -8.70 23.46
N GLY A 212 36.15 -7.72 23.88
CA GLY A 212 37.56 -7.89 24.24
C GLY A 212 37.72 -8.08 25.74
N ALA A 213 37.85 -9.34 26.16
CA ALA A 213 38.39 -9.74 27.46
C ALA A 213 39.93 -9.58 27.51
#